data_AF-A0A5E4J083-F1
#
_entry.id   AF-A0A5E4J083-F1
#
_cell.length_a   1.000
_cell.length_b   1.000
_cell.length_c   1.000
_cell.angle_alpha   90.00
_cell.angle_beta   90.00
_cell.angle_gamma   90.00
#
_symmetry.space_group_name_H-M   'P 1'
#
loop_
_entity.id
_entity.type
_entity.pdbx_description
1 polymer ?
#
loop_
_entity_poly.entity_id
_entity_poly.type
_entity_poly.pdbx_seq_one_letter_code
_entity_poly.pdbx_strand_id
1 'polypeptide(L)'
;MSKVKGSFIGPLGDDIPSIFPLVTGILILISSIAFLSNEISSINSFIELRKSILSISDLMLQSGYISNQTFETLCDQVKNYASDRGYNIFVRLQKGCGTGVSYLKNYTVIDSTKDLVCLTEDLGNNPTYFSIAENASTGVFATYPVAVDCSERNDESVKGVGKLNIALYPIK
;
A
#
# COMPACT_ATOMS: atom_id res chain seq x y z
N MET A 1 7.72 -70.23 41.62
CA MET A 1 8.93 -69.40 41.36
C MET A 1 9.04 -69.15 39.87
N SER A 2 9.33 -67.90 39.55
CA SER A 2 9.42 -67.22 38.25
C SER A 2 10.12 -67.99 37.11
N LYS A 3 9.57 -67.87 35.89
CA LYS A 3 10.26 -67.24 34.74
C LYS A 3 9.29 -67.07 33.56
N VAL A 4 8.65 -65.91 33.48
CA VAL A 4 8.07 -65.41 32.23
C VAL A 4 9.24 -65.09 31.30
N LYS A 5 9.52 -65.97 30.34
CA LYS A 5 10.42 -65.65 29.23
C LYS A 5 9.66 -64.69 28.32
N GLY A 6 10.01 -63.41 28.38
CA GLY A 6 9.64 -62.43 27.37
C GLY A 6 10.17 -62.90 26.03
N SER A 7 9.27 -63.42 25.19
CA SER A 7 9.55 -63.70 23.80
C SER A 7 9.58 -62.35 23.08
N PHE A 8 10.74 -62.07 22.50
CA PHE A 8 11.03 -60.91 21.67
C PHE A 8 9.96 -60.70 20.60
N ILE A 9 9.59 -59.44 20.48
CA ILE A 9 8.74 -58.84 19.46
C ILE A 9 9.27 -59.24 18.07
N GLY A 10 8.38 -59.76 17.21
CA GLY A 10 8.69 -60.11 15.82
C GLY A 10 9.09 -58.90 14.95
N PRO A 11 9.48 -59.13 13.68
CA PRO A 11 10.17 -58.17 12.81
C PRO A 11 9.20 -57.15 12.18
N LEU A 12 8.49 -56.40 13.02
CA LEU A 12 7.76 -55.19 12.62
C LEU A 12 8.44 -53.91 13.14
N GLY A 13 9.68 -54.03 13.63
CA GLY A 13 10.43 -52.95 14.27
C GLY A 13 11.79 -52.61 13.64
N ASP A 14 12.13 -53.18 12.47
CA ASP A 14 13.45 -52.99 11.83
C ASP A 14 13.44 -51.96 10.68
N ASP A 15 12.26 -51.63 10.13
CA ASP A 15 12.12 -50.67 9.00
C ASP A 15 11.75 -49.23 9.42
N ILE A 16 11.63 -48.97 10.73
CA ILE A 16 11.26 -47.64 11.25
C ILE A 16 12.42 -46.61 11.20
N PRO A 17 13.74 -46.95 11.32
CA PRO A 17 14.79 -45.92 11.37
C PRO A 17 15.17 -45.35 9.99
N SER A 18 14.85 -46.03 8.89
CA SER A 18 15.16 -45.58 7.52
C SER A 18 14.11 -44.63 6.92
N ILE A 19 12.86 -44.73 7.39
CA ILE A 19 11.75 -43.85 6.98
C ILE A 19 11.87 -42.44 7.59
N PHE A 20 12.41 -42.34 8.81
CA PHE A 20 12.48 -41.07 9.54
C PHE A 20 13.31 -39.99 8.82
N PRO A 21 14.53 -40.28 8.33
CA PRO A 21 15.31 -39.33 7.55
C PRO A 21 14.63 -38.93 6.24
N LEU A 22 13.94 -39.87 5.58
CA LEU A 22 13.25 -39.63 4.32
C LEU A 22 12.03 -38.71 4.50
N VAL A 23 11.22 -38.96 5.54
CA VAL A 23 10.09 -38.09 5.90
C VAL A 23 10.58 -36.71 6.36
N THR A 24 11.68 -36.65 7.12
CA THR A 24 12.27 -35.37 7.56
C THR A 24 12.78 -34.56 6.36
N GLY A 25 13.45 -35.20 5.40
CA GLY A 25 13.90 -34.54 4.17
C GLY A 25 12.74 -33.99 3.34
N ILE A 26 11.64 -34.74 3.22
CA ILE A 26 10.42 -34.28 2.54
C ILE A 26 9.79 -33.11 3.29
N LEU A 27 9.70 -33.15 4.62
CA LEU A 27 9.15 -32.06 5.42
C LEU A 27 10.00 -30.78 5.31
N ILE A 28 11.33 -30.89 5.33
CA ILE A 28 12.24 -29.76 5.11
C ILE A 28 12.05 -29.18 3.72
N LEU A 29 11.95 -30.04 2.69
CA LEU A 29 11.74 -29.59 1.31
C LEU A 29 10.40 -28.87 1.14
N ILE A 30 9.30 -29.44 1.63
CA ILE A 30 7.96 -28.82 1.58
C ILE A 30 7.96 -27.49 2.33
N SER A 31 8.59 -27.44 3.52
CA SER A 31 8.68 -26.20 4.32
C SER A 31 9.48 -25.13 3.58
N SER A 32 10.55 -25.50 2.90
CA SER A 32 11.39 -24.59 2.12
C SER A 32 10.65 -24.05 0.89
N ILE A 33 9.90 -24.91 0.19
CA ILE A 33 9.06 -24.50 -0.94
C ILE A 33 7.94 -23.57 -0.49
N ALA A 34 7.27 -23.88 0.62
CA ALA A 34 6.23 -23.03 1.19
C ALA A 34 6.79 -21.66 1.59
N PHE A 35 7.97 -21.63 2.22
CA PHE A 35 8.66 -20.39 2.57
C PHE A 35 8.98 -19.55 1.32
N LEU A 36 9.59 -20.15 0.30
CA LEU A 36 9.90 -19.45 -0.96
C LEU A 36 8.63 -18.95 -1.66
N SER A 37 7.56 -19.74 -1.67
CA SER A 37 6.29 -19.34 -2.26
C SER A 37 5.67 -18.15 -1.54
N ASN A 38 5.74 -18.12 -0.21
CA ASN A 38 5.25 -16.99 0.59
C ASN A 38 6.06 -15.72 0.33
N GLU A 39 7.39 -15.84 0.23
CA GLU A 39 8.28 -14.71 -0.07
C GLU A 39 8.02 -14.14 -1.48
N ILE A 40 7.88 -15.01 -2.49
CA ILE A 40 7.54 -14.60 -3.86
C ILE A 40 6.18 -13.91 -3.91
N SER A 41 5.18 -14.45 -3.20
CA SER A 41 3.85 -13.84 -3.12
C SER A 41 3.90 -12.45 -2.48
N SER A 42 4.68 -12.30 -1.40
CA SER A 42 4.90 -11.02 -0.73
C SER A 42 5.52 -9.99 -1.68
N ILE A 43 6.60 -10.36 -2.37
CA ILE A 43 7.29 -9.48 -3.34
C ILE A 43 6.34 -9.09 -4.48
N ASN A 44 5.59 -10.05 -5.04
CA ASN A 44 4.63 -9.77 -6.11
C ASN A 44 3.53 -8.80 -5.66
N SER A 45 2.98 -8.99 -4.45
CA SER A 45 1.97 -8.08 -3.91
C SER A 45 2.48 -6.64 -3.79
N PHE A 46 3.75 -6.47 -3.40
CA PHE A 46 4.38 -5.17 -3.28
C PHE A 46 4.65 -4.52 -4.64
N ILE A 47 5.06 -5.31 -5.64
CA ILE A 47 5.24 -4.84 -7.02
C ILE A 47 3.91 -4.38 -7.61
N GLU A 48 2.84 -5.15 -7.44
CA GLU A 48 1.51 -4.79 -7.95
C GLU A 48 0.97 -3.51 -7.31
N LEU A 49 1.22 -3.31 -6.02
CA LEU A 49 0.85 -2.07 -5.33
C LEU A 49 1.63 -0.87 -5.89
N ARG A 50 2.93 -1.02 -6.15
CA ARG A 50 3.77 0.03 -6.78
C ARG A 50 3.35 0.33 -8.22
N LYS A 51 2.98 -0.68 -9.00
CA LYS A 51 2.43 -0.47 -10.34
C LYS A 51 1.12 0.31 -10.26
N SER A 52 0.25 -0.06 -9.33
CA SER A 52 -1.06 0.58 -9.14
C SER A 52 -0.94 2.04 -8.76
N ILE A 53 -0.05 2.42 -7.84
CA ILE A 53 0.13 3.83 -7.51
C ILE A 53 0.67 4.63 -8.71
N LEU A 54 1.55 4.04 -9.53
CA LEU A 54 2.05 4.71 -10.74
C LEU A 54 0.94 4.91 -11.76
N SER A 55 0.09 3.92 -12.00
CA SER A 55 -1.08 4.05 -12.89
C SER A 55 -2.06 5.11 -12.40
N ILE A 56 -2.32 5.16 -11.09
CA ILE A 56 -3.18 6.18 -10.48
C ILE A 56 -2.55 7.57 -10.62
N SER A 57 -1.24 7.67 -10.44
CA SER A 57 -0.51 8.92 -10.61
C SER A 57 -0.56 9.41 -12.04
N ASP A 58 -0.39 8.51 -13.02
CA ASP A 58 -0.51 8.84 -14.44
C ASP A 58 -1.91 9.35 -14.81
N LEU A 59 -2.97 8.68 -14.32
CA LEU A 59 -4.35 9.13 -14.46
C LEU A 59 -4.56 10.55 -13.90
N MET A 60 -4.02 10.81 -12.70
CA MET A 60 -4.17 12.10 -12.04
C MET A 60 -3.36 13.23 -12.67
N LEU A 61 -2.24 12.90 -13.33
CA LEU A 61 -1.27 13.85 -13.86
C LEU A 61 -1.38 14.06 -15.37
N GLN A 62 -2.31 13.38 -16.05
CA GLN A 62 -2.42 13.37 -17.52
C GLN A 62 -2.48 14.77 -18.15
N SER A 63 -3.13 15.73 -17.50
CA SER A 63 -3.25 17.12 -17.98
C SER A 63 -2.13 18.04 -17.49
N GLY A 64 -1.33 17.63 -16.51
CA GLY A 64 -0.34 18.47 -15.81
C GLY A 64 -0.92 19.66 -15.02
N TYR A 65 -2.21 19.95 -15.21
CA TYR A 65 -2.98 21.02 -14.59
C TYR A 65 -4.29 20.47 -14.02
N ILE A 66 -4.56 20.78 -12.77
CA ILE A 66 -5.71 20.27 -12.03
C ILE A 66 -6.58 21.43 -11.54
N SER A 67 -7.80 21.52 -12.06
CA SER A 67 -8.89 22.34 -11.49
C SER A 67 -9.69 21.52 -10.48
N ASN A 68 -10.56 22.16 -9.69
CA ASN A 68 -11.43 21.45 -8.74
C ASN A 68 -12.34 20.44 -9.44
N GLN A 69 -12.97 20.85 -10.54
CA GLN A 69 -13.86 19.98 -11.30
C GLN A 69 -13.12 18.78 -11.92
N THR A 70 -11.91 19.01 -12.45
CA THR A 70 -11.07 17.94 -12.98
C THR A 70 -10.64 17.00 -11.85
N PHE A 71 -10.27 17.54 -10.68
CA PHE A 71 -9.87 16.74 -9.52
C PHE A 71 -10.98 15.83 -9.01
N GLU A 72 -12.21 16.34 -8.88
CA GLU A 72 -13.38 15.55 -8.46
C GLU A 72 -13.66 14.41 -9.46
N THR A 73 -13.62 14.71 -10.76
CA THR A 73 -13.84 13.69 -11.80
C THR A 73 -12.77 12.60 -11.78
N LEU A 74 -11.49 12.99 -11.65
CA LEU A 74 -10.39 12.04 -11.55
C LEU A 74 -10.43 11.24 -10.25
N CYS A 75 -10.90 11.87 -9.16
CA CYS A 75 -11.08 11.19 -7.89
C CYS A 75 -12.04 10.01 -8.01
N ASP A 76 -13.20 10.20 -8.64
CA ASP A 76 -14.19 9.13 -8.82
C ASP A 76 -13.63 7.96 -9.64
N GLN A 77 -12.87 8.27 -10.70
CA GLN A 77 -12.20 7.24 -11.52
C GLN A 77 -11.18 6.44 -10.71
N VAL A 78 -10.35 7.15 -9.94
CA VAL A 78 -9.30 6.56 -9.13
C VAL A 78 -9.88 5.74 -7.96
N LYS A 79 -10.98 6.19 -7.37
CA LYS A 79 -11.71 5.45 -6.34
C LYS A 79 -12.25 4.13 -6.88
N ASN A 80 -12.88 4.14 -8.05
CA ASN A 80 -13.36 2.92 -8.71
C ASN A 80 -12.20 1.97 -9.02
N TYR A 81 -11.11 2.50 -9.60
CA TYR A 81 -9.91 1.73 -9.90
C TYR A 81 -9.32 1.00 -8.67
N ALA A 82 -9.26 1.70 -7.52
CA ALA A 82 -8.73 1.16 -6.27
C ALA A 82 -9.67 0.13 -5.66
N SER A 83 -10.98 0.41 -5.63
CA SER A 83 -12.01 -0.52 -5.14
C SER A 83 -12.01 -1.84 -5.91
N ASP A 84 -11.93 -1.79 -7.24
CA ASP A 84 -11.90 -2.99 -8.11
C ASP A 84 -10.69 -3.90 -7.84
N ARG A 85 -9.63 -3.36 -7.23
CA ARG A 85 -8.38 -4.07 -6.92
C ARG A 85 -8.20 -4.37 -5.43
N GLY A 86 -9.20 -4.06 -4.60
CA GLY A 86 -9.14 -4.30 -3.16
C GLY A 86 -8.14 -3.39 -2.44
N TYR A 87 -8.01 -2.13 -2.89
CA TYR A 87 -7.14 -1.14 -2.27
C TYR A 87 -7.93 0.00 -1.62
N ASN A 88 -7.44 0.45 -0.47
CA ASN A 88 -7.78 1.73 0.10
C ASN A 88 -6.90 2.80 -0.52
N ILE A 89 -7.53 3.89 -0.99
CA ILE A 89 -6.83 5.02 -1.59
C ILE A 89 -7.13 6.33 -0.88
N PHE A 90 -6.08 7.13 -0.74
CA PHE A 90 -6.14 8.51 -0.31
C PHE A 90 -5.46 9.41 -1.34
N VAL A 91 -6.13 10.51 -1.69
CA VAL A 91 -5.57 11.52 -2.61
C VAL A 91 -5.74 12.89 -1.96
N ARG A 92 -4.74 13.76 -2.05
CA ARG A 92 -4.83 15.12 -1.54
C ARG A 92 -4.21 16.10 -2.52
N LEU A 93 -4.99 17.09 -2.93
CA LEU A 93 -4.53 18.23 -3.71
C LEU A 93 -4.33 19.42 -2.77
N GLN A 94 -3.07 19.82 -2.58
CA GLN A 94 -2.71 21.03 -1.85
C GLN A 94 -2.45 22.15 -2.85
N LYS A 95 -3.21 23.23 -2.80
CA LYS A 95 -3.07 24.36 -3.72
C LYS A 95 -2.19 25.47 -3.14
N GLY A 96 -1.14 25.85 -3.88
CA GLY A 96 -0.29 27.01 -3.59
C GLY A 96 -0.65 28.19 -4.49
N CYS A 97 -1.64 28.98 -4.06
CA CYS A 97 -2.18 30.11 -4.82
C CYS A 97 -1.60 31.47 -4.36
N GLY A 98 -0.27 31.64 -4.45
CA GLY A 98 0.43 32.87 -4.02
C GLY A 98 1.94 32.83 -4.23
N THR A 99 2.70 33.73 -3.58
CA THR A 99 4.16 33.85 -3.71
C THR A 99 4.90 32.72 -2.98
N GLY A 100 4.94 31.56 -3.60
CA GLY A 100 5.85 30.48 -3.22
C GLY A 100 5.15 29.16 -2.93
N VAL A 101 5.74 28.10 -3.45
CA VAL A 101 5.37 26.73 -3.14
C VAL A 101 6.07 26.37 -1.84
N SER A 102 5.34 26.33 -0.73
CA SER A 102 5.94 25.89 0.53
C SER A 102 6.08 24.36 0.49
N TYR A 103 7.32 23.90 0.34
CA TYR A 103 7.65 22.49 0.45
C TYR A 103 7.54 22.05 1.92
N LEU A 104 6.33 21.78 2.43
CA LEU A 104 6.14 21.12 3.72
C LEU A 104 7.04 19.86 3.78
N LYS A 105 8.00 19.89 4.70
CA LYS A 105 9.00 18.83 4.94
C LYS A 105 8.52 17.73 5.88
N ASN A 106 7.40 17.92 6.57
CA ASN A 106 6.98 17.06 7.68
C ASN A 106 5.63 16.40 7.42
N TYR A 107 5.59 15.07 7.57
CA TYR A 107 4.42 14.20 7.57
C TYR A 107 4.27 13.59 8.98
N THR A 108 3.06 13.46 9.51
CA THR A 108 2.81 12.89 10.86
C THR A 108 1.53 12.07 10.87
N VAL A 109 1.52 10.92 11.59
CA VAL A 109 0.66 9.71 11.55
C VAL A 109 -0.66 9.78 12.40
N ILE A 110 -1.82 9.35 11.86
CA ILE A 110 -3.20 9.36 12.42
C ILE A 110 -4.05 8.33 11.63
N ASP A 111 -4.64 7.44 12.44
CA ASP A 111 -5.65 6.39 12.31
C ASP A 111 -6.24 5.91 10.96
N SER A 112 -6.15 4.59 10.76
CA SER A 112 -6.52 3.82 9.55
C SER A 112 -7.99 3.38 9.48
N THR A 113 -8.90 4.12 10.12
CA THR A 113 -10.24 3.59 10.49
C THR A 113 -11.40 4.21 9.70
N LYS A 114 -11.16 5.13 8.77
CA LYS A 114 -12.22 5.70 7.93
C LYS A 114 -11.95 5.47 6.45
N ASP A 115 -12.92 4.83 5.81
CA ASP A 115 -13.07 4.84 4.36
C ASP A 115 -13.02 6.30 3.85
N LEU A 116 -12.38 6.49 2.68
CA LEU A 116 -12.48 7.66 1.77
C LEU A 116 -11.61 8.90 2.16
N VAL A 117 -11.28 9.86 1.29
CA VAL A 117 -11.40 10.10 -0.17
C VAL A 117 -10.55 11.33 -0.50
N CYS A 118 -10.42 11.65 -1.78
CA CYS A 118 -9.78 12.85 -2.29
C CYS A 118 -10.17 14.13 -1.53
N LEU A 119 -9.15 14.85 -1.06
CA LEU A 119 -9.30 16.12 -0.36
C LEU A 119 -8.61 17.24 -1.14
N THR A 120 -9.24 18.41 -1.21
CA THR A 120 -8.64 19.64 -1.73
C THR A 120 -8.46 20.63 -0.59
N GLU A 121 -7.27 21.20 -0.44
CA GLU A 121 -6.99 22.18 0.62
C GLU A 121 -6.06 23.30 0.15
N ASP A 122 -6.33 24.52 0.62
CA ASP A 122 -5.50 25.69 0.38
C ASP A 122 -4.41 25.83 1.46
N LEU A 123 -3.17 26.09 1.05
CA LEU A 123 -2.02 26.25 1.96
C LEU A 123 -2.10 27.47 2.91
N GLY A 124 -3.15 28.28 2.85
CA GLY A 124 -3.21 29.60 3.50
C GLY A 124 -3.74 29.64 4.93
N ASN A 125 -4.60 28.72 5.38
CA ASN A 125 -5.43 28.97 6.57
C ASN A 125 -5.23 28.05 7.77
N ASN A 126 -4.48 26.96 7.64
CA ASN A 126 -3.88 26.15 8.70
C ASN A 126 -3.42 24.85 8.02
N PRO A 127 -2.14 24.47 8.09
CA PRO A 127 -1.73 23.18 7.55
C PRO A 127 -2.44 22.07 8.34
N THR A 128 -3.46 21.47 7.74
CA THR A 128 -4.01 20.20 8.21
C THR A 128 -2.92 19.16 8.03
N TYR A 129 -2.39 18.69 9.14
CA TYR A 129 -1.40 17.63 9.16
C TYR A 129 -2.11 16.33 8.74
N PHE A 130 -1.65 15.74 7.64
CA PHE A 130 -2.18 14.48 7.14
C PHE A 130 -1.22 13.35 7.44
N SER A 131 -1.82 12.18 7.60
CA SER A 131 -1.24 11.12 8.34
C SER A 131 -1.55 9.75 7.79
N ILE A 132 -0.52 8.93 7.70
CA ILE A 132 -0.60 7.57 7.20
C ILE A 132 -0.23 6.67 8.37
N ALA A 133 -1.16 5.85 8.86
CA ALA A 133 -0.96 4.95 10.00
C ALA A 133 0.36 4.16 9.90
N GLU A 134 1.09 4.06 11.02
CA GLU A 134 2.38 3.36 11.21
C GLU A 134 2.34 1.86 10.84
N ASN A 135 1.15 1.30 10.59
CA ASN A 135 0.96 -0.03 10.00
C ASN A 135 1.18 -0.07 8.47
N ALA A 136 1.65 1.04 7.87
CA ALA A 136 1.98 1.17 6.46
C ALA A 136 3.29 0.45 6.03
N SER A 137 3.69 -0.62 6.71
CA SER A 137 4.77 -1.49 6.20
C SER A 137 4.44 -2.07 4.81
N THR A 138 3.18 -2.01 4.40
CA THR A 138 2.66 -2.46 3.11
C THR A 138 2.07 -1.34 2.24
N GLY A 139 2.12 -0.08 2.66
CA GLY A 139 1.55 1.04 1.89
C GLY A 139 2.55 1.67 0.92
N VAL A 140 2.06 2.27 -0.18
CA VAL A 140 2.90 3.08 -1.08
C VAL A 140 2.37 4.50 -1.09
N PHE A 141 3.30 5.47 -1.08
CA PHE A 141 3.01 6.89 -1.11
C PHE A 141 3.80 7.57 -2.22
N ALA A 142 3.17 8.52 -2.90
CA ALA A 142 3.78 9.33 -3.93
C ALA A 142 3.31 10.79 -3.84
N THR A 143 4.24 11.71 -4.06
CA THR A 143 3.95 13.15 -4.10
C THR A 143 4.45 13.73 -5.41
N TYR A 144 3.60 14.48 -6.10
CA TYR A 144 3.92 15.11 -7.37
C TYR A 144 3.63 16.61 -7.31
N PRO A 145 4.52 17.46 -7.84
CA PRO A 145 4.19 18.85 -8.11
C PRO A 145 3.19 18.92 -9.26
N VAL A 146 2.18 19.79 -9.14
CA VAL A 146 1.13 19.96 -10.17
C VAL A 146 0.78 21.43 -10.34
N ALA A 147 0.42 21.84 -11.56
CA ALA A 147 -0.20 23.15 -11.74
C ALA A 147 -1.66 23.09 -11.25
N VAL A 148 -2.13 24.14 -10.56
CA VAL A 148 -3.48 24.15 -9.97
C VAL A 148 -4.24 25.41 -10.34
N ASP A 149 -5.57 25.27 -10.39
CA ASP A 149 -6.47 26.41 -10.53
C ASP A 149 -6.59 27.19 -9.21
N CYS A 150 -6.36 28.49 -9.30
CA CYS A 150 -6.41 29.45 -8.19
C CYS A 150 -7.47 30.55 -8.40
N SER A 151 -8.36 30.37 -9.38
CA SER A 151 -9.44 31.29 -9.72
C SER A 151 -10.34 31.68 -8.53
N GLU A 152 -10.41 30.85 -7.49
CA GLU A 152 -11.21 31.08 -6.28
C GLU A 152 -10.66 32.22 -5.39
N ARG A 153 -9.41 32.66 -5.59
CA ARG A 153 -8.73 33.60 -4.68
C ARG A 153 -8.89 35.08 -5.04
N ASN A 154 -9.67 35.45 -6.06
CA ASN A 154 -9.81 36.82 -6.58
C ASN A 154 -8.48 37.50 -6.99
N ASP A 155 -7.34 36.81 -6.92
CA ASP A 155 -6.02 37.29 -7.33
C ASP A 155 -5.77 36.94 -8.80
N GLU A 156 -5.24 37.90 -9.56
CA GLU A 156 -5.03 37.84 -11.02
C GLU A 156 -4.05 36.75 -11.50
N SER A 157 -3.38 36.04 -10.58
CA SER A 157 -2.63 34.83 -10.88
C SER A 157 -3.58 33.62 -10.94
N VAL A 158 -4.22 33.43 -12.08
CA VAL A 158 -5.19 32.35 -12.36
C VAL A 158 -4.60 30.94 -12.16
N LYS A 159 -3.27 30.82 -12.14
CA LYS A 159 -2.55 29.53 -12.04
C LYS A 159 -1.54 29.56 -10.91
N GLY A 160 -1.64 28.59 -10.01
CA GLY A 160 -0.68 28.34 -8.93
C GLY A 160 0.09 27.04 -9.14
N VAL A 161 0.97 26.74 -8.19
CA VAL A 161 1.66 25.46 -8.10
C VAL A 161 1.23 24.78 -6.82
N GLY A 162 0.74 23.55 -6.97
CA GLY A 162 0.28 22.71 -5.88
C GLY A 162 1.08 21.43 -5.76
N LYS A 163 0.60 20.56 -4.88
CA LYS A 163 1.11 19.22 -4.67
C LYS A 163 -0.04 18.23 -4.65
N LEU A 164 0.12 17.16 -5.40
CA LEU A 164 -0.74 16.00 -5.35
C LEU A 164 -0.06 14.93 -4.51
N ASN A 165 -0.71 14.51 -3.43
CA ASN A 165 -0.26 13.41 -2.59
C ASN A 165 -1.20 12.23 -2.83
N ILE A 166 -0.64 11.06 -3.11
CA ILE A 166 -1.38 9.82 -3.37
C ILE A 166 -0.84 8.77 -2.41
N ALA A 167 -1.74 8.05 -1.76
CA ALA A 167 -1.41 7.00 -0.82
C ALA A 167 -2.32 5.79 -1.07
N LEU A 168 -1.73 4.60 -1.16
CA LEU A 168 -2.43 3.36 -1.50
C LEU A 168 -2.06 2.25 -0.51
N TYR A 169 -3.06 1.52 -0.03
CA TYR A 169 -2.91 0.43 0.96
C TYR A 169 -3.80 -0.75 0.60
N PRO A 170 -3.37 -1.99 0.85
CA PRO A 170 -4.25 -3.15 0.73
C PRO A 170 -5.39 -3.10 1.76
N ILE A 171 -6.59 -3.48 1.33
CA ILE A 171 -7.70 -3.77 2.26
C ILE A 171 -7.36 -5.07 3.00
N LYS A 172 -7.45 -5.05 4.33
CA LYS A 172 -7.22 -6.23 5.18
C LYS A 172 -8.41 -7.17 5.17
#